data_AF-A0A8S3HNK8-F1
#
_entry.id   AF-A0A8S3HNK8-F1
#
_cell.length_a   1.000
_cell.length_b   1.000
_cell.length_c   1.000
_cell.angle_alpha   90.00
_cell.angle_beta   90.00
_cell.angle_gamma   90.00
#
_symmetry.space_group_name_H-M   'P 1'
#
loop_
_entity.id
_entity.type
_entity.pdbx_description
1 polymer ?
#
loop_
_entity_poly.entity_id
_entity_poly.type
_entity_poly.pdbx_seq_one_letter_code
_entity_poly.pdbx_strand_id
1 'polypeptide(L)'
;DSKIAALSNLRKTDWDDQLPFVTFNYNTSIHSSTKQIPFEMIYGRTPILPIDYQDNVTISYDDKHIKKLNQFFQKLNEQAKINIITNQERYKQRYDTNRSDPAYDIGDLVLIKTNNTRYRFDICYEGPYRI
;
A
#
# COMPACT_ATOMS: atom_id res chain seq x y z
N ASP A 1 -3.52 4.00 8.93
CA ASP A 1 -3.72 5.46 8.98
C ASP A 1 -3.12 6.16 10.20
N SER A 2 -1.79 6.16 10.36
CA SER A 2 -1.11 6.93 11.41
C SER A 2 -0.81 8.38 11.03
N LYS A 3 -0.71 8.69 9.72
CA LYS A 3 -0.34 10.02 9.21
C LYS A 3 -1.44 11.07 9.40
N ILE A 4 -2.70 10.70 9.16
CA ILE A 4 -3.86 11.59 9.38
C ILE A 4 -4.00 11.90 10.88
N ALA A 5 -3.85 10.88 11.73
CA ALA A 5 -3.89 11.04 13.18
C ALA A 5 -2.81 11.99 13.70
N ALA A 6 -1.59 11.92 13.15
CA ALA A 6 -0.48 12.78 13.53
C ALA A 6 -0.68 14.27 13.17
N LEU A 7 -1.40 14.57 12.09
CA LEU A 7 -1.68 15.94 11.64
C LEU A 7 -2.93 16.54 12.29
N SER A 8 -3.85 15.72 12.80
CA SER A 8 -5.12 16.15 13.42
C SER A 8 -5.01 16.77 14.83
N ASN A 9 -3.84 17.25 15.23
CA ASN A 9 -3.48 17.48 16.64
C ASN A 9 -3.93 18.80 17.29
N LEU A 10 -4.95 19.51 16.78
CA LEU A 10 -5.53 20.65 17.52
C LEU A 10 -7.06 20.65 17.60
N ARG A 11 -7.78 20.17 16.59
CA ARG A 11 -9.22 19.89 16.66
C ARG A 11 -9.48 18.68 15.79
N LYS A 12 -10.05 17.61 16.35
CA LYS A 12 -10.37 16.34 15.65
C LYS A 12 -11.45 16.49 14.57
N THR A 13 -11.67 17.70 14.05
CA THR A 13 -12.73 18.09 13.14
C THR A 13 -12.21 18.55 11.77
N ASP A 14 -10.95 19.00 11.68
CA ASP A 14 -10.43 19.71 10.50
C ASP A 14 -9.66 18.76 9.56
N TRP A 15 -10.07 17.49 9.51
CA TRP A 15 -9.36 16.44 8.76
C TRP A 15 -9.47 16.64 7.24
N ASP A 16 -10.56 17.27 6.80
CA ASP A 16 -10.85 17.64 5.43
C ASP A 16 -9.88 18.71 4.93
N ASP A 17 -9.61 19.73 5.75
CA ASP A 17 -8.60 20.76 5.46
C ASP A 17 -7.18 20.19 5.38
N GLN A 18 -6.89 19.14 6.17
CA GLN A 18 -5.58 18.47 6.16
C GLN A 18 -5.43 17.43 5.03
N LEU A 19 -6.53 17.03 4.38
CA LEU A 19 -6.54 15.96 3.38
C LEU A 19 -5.63 16.24 2.17
N PRO A 20 -5.60 17.47 1.59
CA PRO A 20 -4.69 17.76 0.48
C PRO A 20 -3.21 17.60 0.87
N PHE A 21 -2.84 18.02 2.08
CA PHE A 21 -1.46 17.92 2.59
C PHE A 21 -1.05 16.47 2.81
N VAL A 22 -1.93 15.66 3.41
CA VAL A 22 -1.71 14.21 3.60
C VAL A 22 -1.56 13.52 2.25
N THR A 23 -2.44 13.83 1.30
CA THR A 23 -2.44 13.24 -0.04
C THR A 23 -1.16 13.60 -0.78
N PHE A 24 -0.74 14.86 -0.71
CA PHE A 24 0.52 15.31 -1.29
C PHE A 24 1.73 14.61 -0.66
N ASN A 25 1.79 14.54 0.68
CA ASN A 25 2.87 13.82 1.37
C ASN A 25 2.89 12.33 0.98
N TYR A 26 1.73 11.70 0.89
CA TYR A 26 1.62 10.30 0.48
C TYR A 26 2.13 10.08 -0.95
N ASN A 27 1.75 10.96 -1.88
CA ASN A 27 2.17 10.87 -3.29
C ASN A 27 3.65 11.17 -3.50
N THR A 28 4.26 11.99 -2.65
CA THR A 28 5.68 12.40 -2.74
C THR A 28 6.63 11.60 -1.85
N SER A 29 6.11 10.74 -0.96
CA SER A 29 6.92 9.86 -0.12
C SER A 29 7.24 8.54 -0.81
N ILE A 30 8.36 7.92 -0.43
CA ILE A 30 8.70 6.56 -0.84
C ILE A 30 7.69 5.59 -0.23
N HIS A 31 6.98 4.84 -1.08
CA HIS A 31 6.00 3.86 -0.63
C HIS A 31 6.70 2.55 -0.22
N SER A 32 6.29 1.95 0.90
CA SER A 32 6.96 0.77 1.47
C SER A 32 6.91 -0.47 0.56
N SER A 33 5.77 -0.68 -0.11
CA SER A 33 5.53 -1.85 -0.96
C SER A 33 6.29 -1.82 -2.30
N THR A 34 6.40 -0.64 -2.92
CA THR A 34 7.05 -0.49 -4.24
C THR A 34 8.47 0.05 -4.11
N LYS A 35 8.83 0.64 -2.97
CA LYS A 35 10.06 1.42 -2.74
C LYS A 35 10.26 2.56 -3.76
N GLN A 36 9.17 3.02 -4.37
CA GLN A 36 9.14 4.12 -5.32
C GLN A 36 8.21 5.23 -4.83
N ILE A 37 8.39 6.42 -5.36
CA ILE A 37 7.51 7.57 -5.13
C ILE A 37 6.32 7.47 -6.12
N PRO A 38 5.07 7.38 -5.66
CA PRO A 38 3.90 7.26 -6.55
C PRO A 38 3.79 8.38 -7.57
N PHE A 39 4.11 9.62 -7.18
CA PHE A 39 4.13 10.77 -8.08
C PHE A 39 5.10 10.57 -9.25
N GLU A 40 6.32 10.09 -8.99
CA GLU A 40 7.30 9.84 -10.04
C GLU A 40 6.86 8.73 -10.98
N MET A 41 6.18 7.71 -10.46
CA MET A 41 5.66 6.59 -11.24
C MET A 41 4.53 7.00 -12.19
N ILE A 42 3.76 8.03 -11.84
CA ILE A 42 2.65 8.55 -12.68
C ILE A 42 3.14 9.63 -13.63
N TYR A 43 3.91 10.60 -13.13
CA TYR A 43 4.26 11.82 -13.87
C TYR A 43 5.65 11.78 -14.50
N GLY A 44 6.49 10.78 -14.20
CA GLY A 44 7.82 10.62 -14.79
C GLY A 44 8.82 11.70 -14.39
N ARG A 45 8.49 12.51 -13.38
CA ARG A 45 9.32 13.59 -12.87
C ARG A 45 9.25 13.61 -11.35
N THR A 46 10.33 14.09 -10.74
CA THR A 46 10.38 14.33 -9.30
C THR A 46 9.38 15.42 -8.92
N PRO A 47 8.61 15.25 -7.83
CA PRO A 47 7.74 16.31 -7.34
C PRO A 47 8.55 17.54 -6.97
N ILE A 48 8.07 18.72 -7.38
CA ILE A 48 8.64 19.99 -6.94
C ILE A 48 7.97 20.32 -5.62
N LEU A 49 8.72 20.27 -4.52
CA LEU A 49 8.23 20.70 -3.22
C LEU A 49 8.26 22.23 -3.14
N PRO A 50 7.42 22.86 -2.30
CA PRO A 50 7.46 24.32 -2.10
C PRO A 50 8.85 24.86 -1.72
N ILE A 51 9.66 24.06 -1.02
CA ILE A 51 11.05 24.39 -0.67
C ILE A 51 12.03 24.32 -1.85
N ASP A 52 11.71 23.50 -2.85
CA ASP A 52 12.53 23.28 -4.05
C ASP A 52 12.13 24.22 -5.20
N TYR A 53 11.15 25.11 -4.97
CA TYR A 53 10.67 26.02 -5.99
C TYR A 53 11.75 27.05 -6.32
N GLN A 54 12.40 26.85 -7.46
CA GLN A 54 13.21 27.86 -8.14
C GLN A 54 12.45 28.32 -9.38
N ASP A 55 12.34 29.63 -9.58
CA ASP A 55 11.51 30.29 -10.61
C ASP A 55 11.79 29.89 -12.08
N ASN A 56 12.77 29.02 -12.35
CA ASN A 56 13.34 28.84 -13.69
C ASN A 56 13.43 27.38 -14.17
N VAL A 57 12.42 26.55 -13.95
CA VAL A 57 12.38 25.20 -14.56
C VAL A 57 11.68 25.25 -15.92
N THR A 58 12.45 25.50 -16.98
CA THR A 58 11.96 25.35 -18.36
C THR A 58 12.01 23.87 -18.76
N ILE A 59 10.86 23.21 -18.85
CA ILE A 59 10.76 21.85 -19.36
C ILE A 59 10.82 21.91 -20.90
N SER A 60 11.92 21.43 -21.48
CA SER A 60 12.08 21.32 -22.94
C SER A 60 11.59 19.96 -23.44
N TYR A 61 10.65 19.97 -24.38
CA TYR A 61 10.03 18.78 -24.97
C TYR A 61 10.80 18.25 -26.21
N ASP A 62 12.12 18.15 -26.10
CA ASP A 62 12.96 17.59 -27.16
C ASP A 62 12.85 16.04 -27.21
N ASP A 63 13.08 15.44 -28.39
CA ASP A 63 13.04 13.99 -28.63
C ASP A 63 13.98 13.21 -27.70
N LYS A 64 15.12 13.84 -27.36
CA LYS A 64 16.08 13.30 -26.38
C LYS A 64 15.50 13.26 -24.96
N HIS A 65 14.64 14.22 -24.60
CA HIS A 65 13.97 14.26 -23.30
C HIS A 65 12.93 13.14 -23.20
N ILE A 66 12.12 12.94 -24.25
CA ILE A 66 11.12 11.87 -24.31
C ILE A 66 11.78 10.49 -24.16
N LYS A 67 12.90 10.25 -24.87
CA LYS A 67 13.64 8.98 -24.73
C LYS A 67 14.15 8.74 -23.30
N LYS A 68 14.69 9.78 -22.64
CA LYS A 68 15.13 9.69 -21.24
C LYS A 68 13.98 9.39 -20.29
N LEU A 69 12.83 10.04 -20.47
CA LEU A 69 11.62 9.78 -19.68
C LEU A 69 11.15 8.34 -19.84
N ASN A 70 11.10 7.82 -21.07
CA ASN A 70 10.69 6.43 -21.31
C ASN A 70 11.65 5.43 -20.64
N GLN A 71 12.96 5.65 -20.71
CA GLN A 71 13.95 4.82 -20.01
C GLN A 71 13.79 4.91 -18.48
N PHE A 72 13.49 6.09 -17.95
CA PHE A 72 13.22 6.28 -16.53
C PHE A 72 11.98 5.51 -16.08
N PHE A 73 10.87 5.62 -16.82
CA PHE A 73 9.64 4.86 -16.54
C PHE A 73 9.85 3.35 -16.59
N GLN A 74 10.59 2.85 -17.59
CA GLN A 74 10.90 1.42 -17.69
C GLN A 74 11.62 0.94 -16.43
N LYS A 75 12.67 1.63 -16.01
CA LYS A 75 13.44 1.30 -14.79
C LYS A 75 12.57 1.36 -13.53
N LEU A 76 11.77 2.41 -13.37
CA LEU A 76 10.86 2.54 -12.23
C LEU A 76 9.87 1.38 -12.16
N ASN A 77 9.25 1.04 -13.28
CA ASN A 77 8.27 -0.03 -13.36
C ASN A 77 8.89 -1.41 -13.12
N GLU A 78 10.07 -1.67 -13.66
CA GLU A 78 10.82 -2.91 -13.40
C GLU A 78 11.14 -3.05 -11.91
N GLN A 79 11.70 -2.00 -11.30
CA GLN A 79 12.04 -2.02 -9.88
C GLN A 79 10.81 -2.18 -8.99
N ALA A 80 9.71 -1.48 -9.31
CA ALA A 80 8.45 -1.60 -8.60
C ALA A 80 7.90 -3.03 -8.66
N LYS A 81 7.93 -3.67 -9.83
CA LYS A 81 7.50 -5.07 -10.01
C LYS A 81 8.32 -6.03 -9.15
N ILE A 82 9.64 -5.92 -9.19
CA ILE A 82 10.54 -6.76 -8.37
C ILE A 82 10.18 -6.61 -6.88
N ASN A 83 10.06 -5.36 -6.41
CA ASN A 83 9.76 -5.09 -5.00
C ASN A 83 8.38 -5.62 -4.57
N ILE A 84 7.37 -5.52 -5.43
CA ILE A 84 6.04 -6.08 -5.17
C ILE A 84 6.13 -7.60 -5.01
N ILE A 85 6.77 -8.29 -5.96
CA ILE A 85 6.91 -9.76 -5.93
C ILE A 85 7.65 -10.19 -4.67
N THR A 86 8.80 -9.58 -4.38
CA THR A 86 9.58 -9.90 -3.16
C THR A 86 8.79 -9.65 -1.88
N ASN A 87 8.00 -8.58 -1.82
CA ASN A 87 7.16 -8.31 -0.65
C ASN A 87 6.01 -9.31 -0.54
N GLN A 88 5.37 -9.70 -1.65
CA GLN A 88 4.35 -10.75 -1.66
C GLN A 88 4.90 -12.08 -1.16
N GLU A 89 6.08 -12.49 -1.62
CA GLU A 89 6.76 -13.70 -1.15
C GLU A 89 7.06 -13.65 0.35
N ARG A 90 7.57 -12.51 0.84
CA ARG A 90 7.82 -12.32 2.28
C ARG A 90 6.55 -12.40 3.11
N TYR A 91 5.45 -11.79 2.63
CA TYR A 91 4.16 -11.88 3.32
C TYR A 91 3.64 -13.31 3.34
N LYS A 92 3.75 -14.04 2.22
CA LYS A 92 3.39 -15.45 2.14
C LYS A 92 4.22 -16.28 3.12
N GLN A 93 5.54 -16.15 3.12
CA GLN A 93 6.41 -16.88 4.05
C GLN A 93 6.06 -16.61 5.51
N ARG A 94 5.83 -15.33 5.88
CA ARG A 94 5.42 -14.97 7.25
C ARG A 94 4.08 -15.55 7.64
N TYR A 95 3.11 -15.51 6.71
CA TYR A 95 1.79 -16.08 6.94
C TYR A 95 1.86 -17.61 7.10
N ASP A 96 2.63 -18.28 6.23
CA ASP A 96 2.78 -19.73 6.22
C ASP A 96 3.59 -20.24 7.43
N THR A 97 4.53 -19.46 7.99
CA THR A 97 5.40 -19.88 9.11
C THR A 97 4.62 -20.32 10.35
N ASN A 98 3.54 -19.62 10.68
CA ASN A 98 2.73 -19.91 11.88
C ASN A 98 1.40 -20.59 11.53
N ARG A 99 1.21 -20.99 10.27
CA ARG A 99 -0.02 -21.65 9.81
C ARG A 99 0.17 -23.15 9.86
N SER A 100 -0.56 -23.81 10.76
CA SER A 100 -0.84 -25.23 10.61
C SER A 100 -2.09 -25.36 9.75
N ASP A 101 -1.95 -25.97 8.58
CA ASP A 101 -3.10 -26.43 7.80
C ASP A 101 -3.44 -27.85 8.26
N PRO A 102 -4.58 -28.05 8.97
CA PRO A 102 -5.01 -29.37 9.36
C PRO A 102 -5.34 -30.17 8.10
N ALA A 103 -4.82 -31.39 8.00
CA ALA A 103 -5.34 -32.37 7.06
C ALA A 103 -6.68 -32.87 7.59
N TYR A 104 -7.63 -33.05 6.67
CA TYR A 104 -9.01 -33.35 6.98
C TYR A 104 -9.45 -34.56 6.13
N ASP A 105 -10.04 -35.55 6.78
CA ASP A 105 -10.53 -36.76 6.11
C ASP A 105 -12.07 -36.78 6.02
N ILE A 106 -12.60 -37.48 5.01
CA ILE A 106 -14.05 -37.67 4.84
C ILE A 106 -14.57 -38.45 6.05
N GLY A 107 -15.36 -37.80 6.90
CA GLY A 107 -15.66 -38.36 8.22
C GLY A 107 -15.48 -37.40 9.38
N ASP A 108 -14.55 -36.46 9.26
CA ASP A 108 -14.15 -35.59 10.35
C ASP A 108 -15.23 -34.57 10.70
N LEU A 109 -15.33 -34.25 11.98
CA LEU A 109 -16.21 -33.21 12.48
C LEU A 109 -15.45 -31.89 12.58
N VAL A 110 -15.92 -30.89 11.84
CA VAL A 110 -15.33 -29.55 11.80
C VAL A 110 -16.31 -28.48 12.24
N LEU A 111 -15.77 -27.41 12.81
CA LEU A 111 -16.51 -26.20 13.16
C LEU A 111 -16.18 -25.10 12.14
N ILE A 112 -17.22 -24.42 11.65
CA ILE A 112 -17.06 -23.31 10.71
C ILE A 112 -17.03 -22.01 11.51
N LYS A 113 -16.02 -21.17 11.27
CA LYS A 113 -15.93 -19.86 11.92
C LYS A 113 -16.90 -18.88 11.26
N THR A 114 -17.90 -18.42 12.00
CA THR A 114 -18.87 -17.41 11.55
C THR A 114 -18.44 -16.01 12.00
N ASN A 115 -18.50 -15.04 11.08
CA ASN A 115 -18.17 -13.64 11.37
C ASN A 115 -19.39 -12.82 11.87
N ASN A 116 -20.50 -13.48 12.23
CA ASN A 116 -21.75 -12.84 12.62
C ASN A 116 -21.90 -12.73 14.15
N THR A 117 -20.80 -12.45 14.84
CA THR A 117 -20.83 -12.18 16.28
C THR A 117 -21.27 -10.74 16.51
N ARG A 118 -22.39 -10.56 17.22
CA ARG A 118 -22.90 -9.23 17.57
C ARG A 118 -22.17 -8.67 18.79
N TYR A 119 -21.68 -9.56 19.64
CA TYR A 119 -20.98 -9.22 20.88
C TYR A 119 -19.62 -9.90 20.98
N ARG A 120 -18.72 -9.28 21.76
CA ARG A 120 -17.31 -9.70 21.92
C ARG A 120 -17.14 -11.14 22.45
N PHE A 121 -18.18 -11.70 23.06
CA PHE A 121 -18.18 -13.05 23.65
C PHE A 121 -19.17 -14.01 22.98
N ASP A 122 -19.75 -13.64 21.84
CA ASP A 122 -20.60 -14.57 21.11
C ASP A 122 -19.78 -15.74 20.58
N ILE A 123 -20.42 -16.91 20.52
CA ILE A 123 -19.84 -18.10 19.91
C ILE A 123 -19.63 -17.81 18.41
N CYS A 124 -18.36 -17.82 17.99
CA CYS A 124 -17.96 -17.54 16.60
C CYS A 124 -17.76 -18.80 15.76
N TYR A 125 -18.24 -19.96 16.24
CA TYR A 125 -18.10 -21.24 15.57
C TYR A 125 -19.44 -21.97 15.53
N GLU A 126 -19.83 -22.43 14.34
CA GLU A 126 -21.04 -23.20 14.09
C GLU A 126 -20.70 -24.65 13.72
N GLY A 127 -21.57 -25.59 14.10
CA GLY A 127 -21.42 -27.02 13.83
C GLY A 127 -21.64 -27.89 15.08
N PRO A 128 -21.13 -29.14 15.10
CA PRO A 128 -20.18 -29.71 14.16
C PRO A 128 -20.81 -30.14 12.82
N TYR A 129 -20.06 -29.96 11.75
CA TYR A 129 -20.37 -30.46 10.41
C TYR A 129 -19.42 -31.59 10.05
N ARG A 130 -19.91 -32.55 9.27
CA ARG A 130 -19.08 -33.62 8.74
C ARG A 130 -18.53 -33.22 7.38
N ILE A 131 -17.22 -33.42 7.16
CA ILE A 131 -16.56 -33.25 5.87
C ILE A 131 -17.06 -34.27 4.85
#